data_AF-A0A2Y9GB23-F1
#
_entry.id   AF-A0A2Y9GB23-F1
#
_cell.length_a   1.000
_cell.length_b   1.000
_cell.length_c   1.000
_cell.angle_alpha   90.00
_cell.angle_beta   90.00
_cell.angle_gamma   90.00
#
_symmetry.space_group_name_H-M   'P 1'
#
loop_
_entity.id
_entity.type
_entity.pdbx_description
1 polymer ?
#
loop_
_entity_poly.entity_id
_entity_poly.type
_entity_poly.pdbx_seq_one_letter_code
_entity_poly.pdbx_strand_id
1 'polypeptide(L)'
;MAGRGCGCSCGPGYLNEDNARFLLLAALIVLYLLGGAAVFSALELAHERQAKQRWEERLANFSRRHNLSRDELRDFLRYYEEATEAGIRVDSARPRWDFTGAFYFVGTVVSTIGFGMTTPATVGGKIFLIFYGLIGCASTILFFNLFLERLITVIAYIMKSCHQRQLQRQGALPQESLKNPGRCEVDSLAGWKPSVYYVMLILCVASLLISCCASAMYTSIEGWSYFDSLYFCFVAFSTIGFGDLVSSQNAQYDSQGLYRFANFMFILMGVCCIYSLFNVISILIKQSVNWILRKLEGGCCRQCQRRLLRSRRNVIMPGNDQNQCNISIDTDGVMDSDTDGRRLSGEMISMKDFLAANKVSLAILQKQLSETANGCPPQASVLSQDNEFSDGVGAFAIMNNRLAETSGDR
;
A
#
# COMPACT_ATOMS: atom_id res chain seq x y z
N MET A 1 -57.31 -4.06 15.63
CA MET A 1 -56.70 -4.77 14.47
C MET A 1 -55.31 -4.22 14.25
N ALA A 2 -54.35 -5.14 14.12
CA ALA A 2 -52.89 -4.98 14.17
C ALA A 2 -52.31 -3.74 13.45
N GLY A 3 -51.61 -2.89 14.20
CA GLY A 3 -50.62 -1.97 13.66
C GLY A 3 -49.42 -2.77 13.17
N ARG A 4 -49.25 -2.87 11.84
CA ARG A 4 -48.03 -3.39 11.24
C ARG A 4 -46.89 -2.43 11.55
N GLY A 5 -46.04 -2.81 12.49
CA GLY A 5 -44.75 -2.17 12.74
C GLY A 5 -43.95 -2.15 11.44
N CYS A 6 -43.59 -0.95 11.01
CA CYS A 6 -42.64 -0.76 9.93
C CYS A 6 -41.27 -1.19 10.47
N GLY A 7 -40.82 -2.38 10.07
CA GLY A 7 -39.50 -2.91 10.42
C GLY A 7 -38.41 -2.08 9.74
N CYS A 8 -38.00 -0.99 10.37
CA CYS A 8 -36.69 -0.40 10.15
C CYS A 8 -35.68 -1.21 10.96
N SER A 9 -35.26 -2.34 10.40
CA SER A 9 -34.11 -3.10 10.90
C SER A 9 -32.84 -2.28 10.66
N CYS A 10 -32.54 -1.35 11.57
CA CYS A 10 -31.23 -0.75 11.67
C CYS A 10 -30.35 -1.67 12.55
N GLY A 11 -29.35 -2.30 11.93
CA GLY A 11 -28.33 -3.17 12.54
C GLY A 11 -28.50 -4.64 12.15
N PRO A 12 -27.46 -5.34 11.64
CA PRO A 12 -26.05 -5.32 12.08
C PRO A 12 -25.09 -4.87 10.95
N GLY A 13 -23.94 -4.24 11.16
CA GLY A 13 -22.98 -4.33 12.25
C GLY A 13 -21.65 -3.83 11.66
N TYR A 14 -20.80 -3.23 12.47
CA TYR A 14 -19.51 -2.67 12.08
C TYR A 14 -18.64 -3.65 11.24
N LEU A 15 -18.75 -4.97 11.50
CA LEU A 15 -18.11 -6.05 10.73
C LEU A 15 -18.53 -6.13 9.25
N ASN A 16 -19.77 -5.75 8.91
CA ASN A 16 -20.22 -5.76 7.51
C ASN A 16 -19.62 -4.59 6.71
N GLU A 17 -19.35 -3.45 7.34
CA GLU A 17 -18.83 -2.27 6.64
C GLU A 17 -17.35 -2.45 6.26
N ASP A 18 -16.52 -2.97 7.18
CA ASP A 18 -15.12 -3.26 6.88
C ASP A 18 -14.96 -4.39 5.86
N ASN A 19 -15.78 -5.45 5.97
CA ASN A 19 -15.85 -6.50 4.95
C ASN A 19 -16.30 -5.94 3.59
N ALA A 20 -17.27 -5.01 3.56
CA ALA A 20 -17.70 -4.37 2.33
C ALA A 20 -16.61 -3.50 1.70
N ARG A 21 -15.85 -2.73 2.49
CA ARG A 21 -14.70 -1.95 2.02
C ARG A 21 -13.62 -2.85 1.42
N PHE A 22 -13.30 -3.96 2.08
CA PHE A 22 -12.34 -4.94 1.60
C PHE A 22 -12.79 -5.58 0.28
N LEU A 23 -14.03 -6.06 0.20
CA LEU A 23 -14.59 -6.66 -1.02
C LEU A 23 -14.66 -5.66 -2.17
N LEU A 24 -15.03 -4.40 -1.90
CA LEU A 24 -15.04 -3.34 -2.89
C LEU A 24 -13.63 -3.06 -3.44
N LEU A 25 -12.62 -2.97 -2.57
CA LEU A 25 -11.23 -2.79 -2.99
C LEU A 25 -10.74 -3.98 -3.82
N ALA A 26 -11.03 -5.21 -3.39
CA ALA A 26 -10.68 -6.42 -4.14
C ALA A 26 -11.32 -6.43 -5.54
N ALA A 27 -12.60 -6.07 -5.65
CA ALA A 27 -13.28 -5.96 -6.94
C ALA A 27 -12.66 -4.90 -7.85
N LEU A 28 -12.30 -3.72 -7.31
CA LEU A 28 -11.60 -2.67 -8.06
C LEU A 28 -10.22 -3.15 -8.56
N ILE A 29 -9.48 -3.89 -7.74
CA ILE A 29 -8.19 -4.48 -8.15
C ILE A 29 -8.39 -5.48 -9.29
N VAL A 30 -9.38 -6.39 -9.19
CA VAL A 30 -9.66 -7.36 -10.26
C VAL A 30 -10.02 -6.64 -11.57
N LEU A 31 -10.88 -5.62 -11.51
CA LEU A 31 -11.23 -4.83 -12.70
C LEU A 31 -10.00 -4.10 -13.30
N TYR A 32 -9.13 -3.57 -12.45
CA TYR A 32 -7.88 -2.94 -12.87
C TYR A 32 -6.95 -3.94 -13.58
N LEU A 33 -6.79 -5.16 -13.02
CA LEU A 33 -6.00 -6.23 -13.61
C LEU A 33 -6.57 -6.70 -14.96
N LEU A 34 -7.89 -6.87 -15.06
CA LEU A 34 -8.55 -7.24 -16.32
C LEU A 34 -8.36 -6.16 -17.40
N GLY A 35 -8.50 -4.89 -17.02
CA GLY A 35 -8.22 -3.77 -17.92
C GLY A 35 -6.76 -3.76 -18.39
N GLY A 36 -5.81 -3.92 -17.47
CA GLY A 36 -4.39 -4.02 -17.79
C GLY A 36 -4.07 -5.20 -18.71
N ALA A 37 -4.62 -6.38 -18.43
CA ALA A 37 -4.43 -7.58 -19.26
C ALA A 37 -4.95 -7.38 -20.69
N ALA A 38 -6.14 -6.77 -20.85
CA ALA A 38 -6.69 -6.46 -22.17
C ALA A 38 -5.80 -5.48 -22.95
N VAL A 39 -5.30 -4.43 -22.29
CA VAL A 39 -4.42 -3.43 -22.92
C VAL A 39 -3.08 -4.06 -23.33
N PHE A 40 -2.39 -4.77 -22.43
CA PHE A 40 -1.11 -5.41 -22.77
C PHE A 40 -1.29 -6.49 -23.83
N SER A 41 -2.35 -7.30 -23.76
CA SER A 41 -2.63 -8.27 -24.82
C SER A 41 -2.90 -7.61 -26.18
N ALA A 42 -3.50 -6.42 -26.21
CA ALA A 42 -3.73 -5.71 -27.46
C ALA A 42 -2.44 -5.07 -28.02
N LEU A 43 -1.57 -4.56 -27.14
CA LEU A 43 -0.33 -3.89 -27.53
C LEU A 43 0.79 -4.87 -27.90
N GLU A 44 1.00 -5.93 -27.11
CA GLU A 44 2.19 -6.79 -27.22
C GLU A 44 1.99 -8.03 -28.11
N LEU A 45 0.76 -8.56 -28.21
CA LEU A 45 0.51 -9.82 -28.93
C LEU A 45 0.85 -9.75 -30.42
N ALA A 46 0.65 -8.58 -31.05
CA ALA A 46 1.01 -8.38 -32.45
C ALA A 46 2.54 -8.42 -32.62
N HIS A 47 3.28 -7.78 -31.71
CA HIS A 47 4.73 -7.77 -31.73
C HIS A 47 5.33 -9.16 -31.46
N GLU A 48 4.78 -9.89 -30.49
CA GLU A 48 5.19 -11.26 -30.17
C GLU A 48 5.06 -12.20 -31.38
N ARG A 49 3.92 -12.15 -32.08
CA ARG A 49 3.69 -12.97 -33.29
C ARG A 49 4.68 -12.64 -34.39
N GLN A 50 4.97 -11.35 -34.61
CA GLN A 50 5.97 -10.92 -35.58
C GLN A 50 7.39 -11.33 -35.17
N ALA A 51 7.73 -11.25 -33.89
CA ALA A 51 9.02 -11.70 -33.38
C ALA A 51 9.21 -13.21 -33.58
N LYS A 52 8.17 -14.01 -33.31
CA LYS A 52 8.17 -15.46 -33.53
C LYS A 52 8.38 -15.81 -35.01
N GLN A 53 7.65 -15.15 -35.91
CA GLN A 53 7.83 -15.36 -37.36
C GLN A 53 9.26 -15.01 -37.81
N ARG A 54 9.78 -13.86 -37.39
CA ARG A 54 11.17 -13.46 -37.69
C ARG A 54 12.19 -14.47 -37.16
N TRP A 55 11.95 -15.04 -35.98
CA TRP A 55 12.82 -16.07 -35.40
C TRP A 55 12.79 -17.36 -36.23
N GLU A 56 11.61 -17.86 -36.58
CA GLU A 56 11.44 -19.07 -37.40
C GLU A 56 12.10 -18.91 -38.78
N GLU A 57 11.97 -17.74 -39.41
CA GLU A 57 12.65 -17.41 -40.66
C GLU A 57 14.17 -17.40 -40.53
N ARG A 58 14.70 -16.76 -39.48
CA ARG A 58 16.15 -16.73 -39.20
C ARG A 58 16.70 -18.14 -39.00
N LEU A 59 15.99 -18.97 -38.23
CA LEU A 59 16.38 -20.35 -37.96
C LEU A 59 16.37 -21.19 -39.24
N ALA A 60 15.33 -21.03 -40.08
CA ALA A 60 15.22 -21.72 -41.36
C ALA A 60 16.33 -21.30 -42.35
N ASN A 61 16.65 -20.01 -42.41
CA ASN A 61 17.71 -19.49 -43.27
C ASN A 61 19.09 -19.96 -42.81
N PHE A 62 19.34 -19.99 -41.50
CA PHE A 62 20.60 -20.48 -40.95
C PHE A 62 20.79 -21.99 -41.23
N SER A 63 19.76 -22.80 -40.98
CA SER A 63 19.76 -24.24 -41.29
C SER A 63 20.04 -24.51 -42.77
N ARG A 64 19.40 -23.76 -43.69
CA ARG A 64 19.65 -23.88 -45.14
C ARG A 64 21.07 -23.46 -45.53
N ARG A 65 21.58 -22.36 -44.96
CA ARG A 65 22.90 -21.81 -45.31
C ARG A 65 24.04 -22.73 -44.88
N HIS A 66 23.90 -23.41 -43.74
CA HIS A 66 24.92 -24.27 -43.17
C HIS A 66 24.64 -25.77 -43.36
N ASN A 67 23.56 -26.12 -44.08
CA ASN A 67 23.13 -27.50 -44.33
C ASN A 67 22.99 -28.34 -43.05
N LEU A 68 22.43 -27.74 -42.00
CA LEU A 68 22.23 -28.36 -40.68
C LEU A 68 20.78 -28.85 -40.53
N SER A 69 20.59 -29.99 -39.87
CA SER A 69 19.26 -30.43 -39.48
C SER A 69 18.64 -29.43 -38.49
N ARG A 70 17.34 -29.17 -38.62
CA ARG A 70 16.61 -28.30 -37.70
C ARG A 70 16.57 -28.89 -36.28
N ASP A 71 16.60 -30.21 -36.16
CA ASP A 71 16.57 -30.89 -34.87
C ASP A 71 17.91 -30.71 -34.13
N GLU A 72 19.03 -30.97 -34.80
CA GLU A 72 20.37 -30.73 -34.23
C GLU A 72 20.58 -29.28 -33.83
N LEU A 73 20.10 -28.32 -34.64
CA LEU A 73 20.18 -26.90 -34.32
C LEU A 73 19.31 -26.54 -33.10
N ARG A 74 18.15 -27.16 -32.94
CA ARG A 74 17.30 -26.98 -31.75
C ARG A 74 17.95 -27.59 -30.51
N ASP A 75 18.55 -28.77 -30.62
CA ASP A 75 19.28 -29.40 -29.53
C ASP A 75 20.48 -28.55 -29.09
N PHE A 76 21.22 -27.99 -30.05
CA PHE A 76 22.29 -27.04 -29.74
C PHE A 76 21.78 -25.78 -29.02
N LEU A 77 20.67 -25.20 -29.48
CA LEU A 77 20.05 -24.05 -28.81
C LEU A 77 19.57 -24.39 -27.40
N ARG A 78 19.10 -25.62 -27.17
CA ARG A 78 18.73 -26.10 -25.85
C ARG A 78 19.94 -26.24 -24.92
N TYR A 79 21.06 -26.78 -25.40
CA TYR A 79 22.31 -26.78 -24.64
C TYR A 79 22.81 -25.37 -24.34
N TYR A 80 22.64 -24.44 -25.28
CA TYR A 80 22.97 -23.04 -25.04
C TYR A 80 22.06 -22.39 -24.00
N GLU A 81 20.77 -22.71 -24.00
CA GLU A 81 19.81 -22.29 -22.96
C GLU A 81 20.24 -22.81 -21.58
N GLU A 82 20.59 -24.10 -21.47
CA GLU A 82 21.12 -24.71 -20.24
C GLU A 82 22.41 -24.03 -19.76
N ALA A 83 23.34 -23.73 -20.68
CA ALA A 83 24.56 -23.00 -20.36
C ALA A 83 24.27 -21.56 -19.86
N THR A 84 23.27 -20.91 -20.46
CA THR A 84 22.82 -19.56 -20.07
C THR A 84 22.21 -19.58 -18.67
N GLU A 85 21.39 -20.59 -18.34
CA GLU A 85 20.85 -20.81 -17.00
C GLU A 85 21.96 -21.07 -15.96
N ALA A 86 23.02 -21.77 -16.35
CA ALA A 86 24.22 -21.94 -15.52
C ALA A 86 25.06 -20.65 -15.38
N GLY A 87 24.69 -19.57 -16.07
CA GLY A 87 25.35 -18.27 -16.02
C GLY A 87 26.51 -18.10 -17.00
N ILE A 88 26.67 -19.02 -17.96
CA ILE A 88 27.68 -18.96 -19.01
C ILE A 88 27.11 -18.14 -20.17
N ARG A 89 27.81 -17.06 -20.57
CA ARG A 89 27.39 -16.18 -21.67
C ARG A 89 28.44 -16.14 -22.76
N VAL A 90 27.98 -15.95 -24.00
CA VAL A 90 28.86 -15.77 -25.17
C VAL A 90 29.56 -14.41 -25.13
N ASP A 91 28.88 -13.37 -24.62
CA ASP A 91 29.46 -12.04 -24.51
C ASP A 91 30.38 -11.94 -23.29
N SER A 92 31.52 -11.25 -23.46
CA SER A 92 32.53 -10.95 -22.43
C SER A 92 32.02 -9.99 -21.34
N ALA A 93 30.94 -10.35 -20.65
CA ALA A 93 30.40 -9.63 -19.52
C ALA A 93 31.23 -9.89 -18.26
N ARG A 94 31.24 -8.92 -17.35
CA ARG A 94 31.89 -9.04 -16.03
C ARG A 94 31.34 -10.25 -15.26
N PRO A 95 32.17 -10.94 -14.45
CA PRO A 95 31.69 -11.96 -13.51
C PRO A 95 30.64 -11.38 -12.56
N ARG A 96 29.44 -11.99 -12.53
CA ARG A 96 28.28 -11.56 -11.73
C ARG A 96 28.48 -11.70 -10.20
N TRP A 97 29.35 -12.60 -9.78
CA TRP A 97 29.58 -12.96 -8.37
C TRP A 97 30.88 -12.41 -7.79
N ASP A 98 31.47 -11.39 -8.41
CA ASP A 98 32.50 -10.62 -7.72
C ASP A 98 31.89 -9.76 -6.60
N PHE A 99 32.70 -9.21 -5.70
CA PHE A 99 32.17 -8.52 -4.51
C PHE A 99 31.17 -7.41 -4.83
N THR A 100 31.41 -6.63 -5.88
CA THR A 100 30.47 -5.57 -6.28
C THR A 100 29.18 -6.15 -6.86
N GLY A 101 29.26 -7.19 -7.70
CA GLY A 101 28.09 -7.87 -8.24
C GLY A 101 27.27 -8.55 -7.15
N ALA A 102 27.93 -9.15 -6.16
CA ALA A 102 27.30 -9.70 -4.97
C ALA A 102 26.65 -8.60 -4.11
N PHE A 103 27.32 -7.46 -3.90
CA PHE A 103 26.76 -6.31 -3.19
C PHE A 103 25.51 -5.75 -3.89
N TYR A 104 25.55 -5.65 -5.22
CA TYR A 104 24.39 -5.26 -6.01
C TYR A 104 23.24 -6.27 -5.87
N PHE A 105 23.53 -7.57 -6.00
CA PHE A 105 22.57 -8.64 -5.80
C PHE A 105 21.89 -8.56 -4.42
N VAL A 106 22.66 -8.50 -3.34
CA VAL A 106 22.06 -8.42 -1.99
C VAL A 106 21.30 -7.11 -1.77
N GLY A 107 21.72 -6.02 -2.41
CA GLY A 107 20.97 -4.76 -2.44
C GLY A 107 19.59 -4.93 -3.10
N THR A 108 19.52 -5.60 -4.25
CA THR A 108 18.26 -5.88 -4.97
C THR A 108 17.32 -6.82 -4.22
N VAL A 109 17.87 -7.73 -3.41
CA VAL A 109 17.09 -8.63 -2.53
C VAL A 109 16.46 -7.82 -1.40
N VAL A 110 17.28 -7.05 -0.67
CA VAL A 110 16.85 -6.28 0.50
C VAL A 110 15.89 -5.16 0.13
N SER A 111 16.03 -4.56 -1.06
CA SER A 111 15.10 -3.56 -1.60
C SER A 111 13.87 -4.15 -2.26
N THR A 112 13.76 -5.48 -2.36
CA THR A 112 12.69 -6.20 -3.06
C THR A 112 12.55 -5.86 -4.55
N ILE A 113 13.57 -5.28 -5.18
CA ILE A 113 13.57 -5.01 -6.64
C ILE A 113 13.68 -6.32 -7.42
N GLY A 114 14.68 -7.15 -7.09
CA GLY A 114 14.82 -8.50 -7.65
C GLY A 114 14.85 -8.61 -9.19
N PHE A 115 15.78 -7.91 -9.88
CA PHE A 115 15.90 -7.95 -11.36
C PHE A 115 16.05 -9.34 -12.00
N GLY A 116 16.29 -10.42 -11.24
CA GLY A 116 16.36 -11.78 -11.79
C GLY A 116 17.59 -12.09 -12.66
N MET A 117 18.42 -11.10 -12.99
CA MET A 117 19.62 -11.29 -13.81
C MET A 117 20.72 -12.10 -13.12
N THR A 118 20.73 -12.14 -11.78
CA THR A 118 21.64 -12.95 -10.97
C THR A 118 20.86 -13.68 -9.91
N THR A 119 20.91 -15.02 -9.93
CA THR A 119 20.21 -15.87 -8.95
C THR A 119 21.16 -16.94 -8.42
N PRO A 120 21.05 -17.32 -7.13
CA PRO A 120 21.91 -18.35 -6.57
C PRO A 120 21.58 -19.71 -7.18
N ALA A 121 22.54 -20.31 -7.89
CA ALA A 121 22.39 -21.65 -8.45
C ALA A 121 22.57 -22.75 -7.39
N THR A 122 23.42 -22.52 -6.38
CA THR A 122 23.76 -23.51 -5.36
C THR A 122 22.65 -23.65 -4.32
N VAL A 123 22.45 -24.88 -3.79
CA VAL A 123 21.51 -25.14 -2.70
C VAL A 123 21.83 -24.29 -1.47
N GLY A 124 23.12 -24.18 -1.11
CA GLY A 124 23.57 -23.34 0.01
C GLY A 124 23.25 -21.86 -0.19
N GLY A 125 23.45 -21.33 -1.40
CA GLY A 125 23.09 -19.94 -1.73
C GLY A 125 21.59 -19.67 -1.66
N LYS A 126 20.76 -20.63 -2.11
CA LYS A 126 19.30 -20.55 -1.99
C LYS A 126 18.83 -20.57 -0.53
N ILE A 127 19.39 -21.44 0.30
CA ILE A 127 19.07 -21.50 1.74
C ILE A 127 19.49 -20.19 2.42
N PHE A 128 20.69 -19.69 2.15
CA PHE A 128 21.16 -18.42 2.69
C PHE A 128 20.25 -17.26 2.29
N LEU A 129 19.83 -17.20 1.02
CA LEU A 129 18.92 -16.18 0.50
C LEU A 129 17.58 -16.15 1.25
N ILE A 130 17.03 -17.30 1.64
CA ILE A 130 15.76 -17.37 2.38
C ILE A 130 15.89 -16.62 3.73
N PHE A 131 16.93 -16.92 4.51
CA PHE A 131 17.13 -16.29 5.81
C PHE A 131 17.58 -14.83 5.68
N TYR A 132 18.50 -14.55 4.78
CA TYR A 132 18.99 -13.20 4.49
C TYR A 132 17.85 -12.29 4.00
N GLY A 133 17.02 -12.78 3.08
CA GLY A 133 15.88 -12.06 2.53
C GLY A 133 14.82 -11.75 3.58
N LEU A 134 14.49 -12.70 4.48
CA LEU A 134 13.51 -12.47 5.54
C LEU A 134 13.89 -11.30 6.45
N ILE A 135 15.12 -11.32 6.98
CA ILE A 135 15.62 -10.28 7.89
C ILE A 135 15.83 -8.96 7.12
N GLY A 136 16.38 -9.05 5.91
CA GLY A 136 16.64 -7.92 5.04
C GLY A 136 15.37 -7.15 4.69
N CYS A 137 14.37 -7.82 4.11
CA CYS A 137 13.11 -7.19 3.72
C CYS A 137 12.37 -6.57 4.92
N ALA A 138 12.31 -7.26 6.07
CA ALA A 138 11.70 -6.70 7.27
C ALA A 138 12.41 -5.43 7.76
N SER A 139 13.74 -5.45 7.76
CA SER A 139 14.57 -4.29 8.14
C SER A 139 14.39 -3.11 7.17
N THR A 140 14.30 -3.40 5.87
CA THR A 140 14.06 -2.37 4.83
C THR A 140 12.69 -1.72 4.98
N ILE A 141 11.64 -2.50 5.22
CA ILE A 141 10.29 -1.95 5.43
C ILE A 141 10.29 -1.00 6.64
N LEU A 142 10.95 -1.39 7.74
CA LEU A 142 11.12 -0.53 8.91
C LEU A 142 11.89 0.75 8.55
N PHE A 143 13.01 0.62 7.84
CA PHE A 143 13.80 1.76 7.38
C PHE A 143 12.97 2.73 6.54
N PHE A 144 12.21 2.23 5.55
CA PHE A 144 11.39 3.08 4.71
C PHE A 144 10.24 3.76 5.47
N ASN A 145 9.65 3.10 6.46
CA ASN A 145 8.64 3.72 7.32
C ASN A 145 9.23 4.86 8.16
N LEU A 146 10.42 4.66 8.75
CA LEU A 146 11.12 5.71 9.49
C LEU A 146 11.55 6.86 8.56
N PHE A 147 12.03 6.53 7.36
CA PHE A 147 12.39 7.51 6.34
C PHE A 147 11.18 8.35 5.94
N LEU A 148 10.02 7.73 5.71
CA LEU A 148 8.77 8.41 5.38
C LEU A 148 8.36 9.40 6.48
N GLU A 149 8.44 9.02 7.76
CA GLU A 149 8.12 9.91 8.88
C GLU A 149 9.01 11.15 8.89
N ARG A 150 10.33 10.97 8.70
CA ARG A 150 11.29 12.07 8.60
C ARG A 150 11.02 12.93 7.37
N LEU A 151 10.72 12.31 6.23
CA LEU A 151 10.45 13.00 4.97
C LEU A 151 9.19 13.87 5.07
N ILE A 152 8.10 13.35 5.63
CA ILE A 152 6.86 14.13 5.85
C ILE A 152 7.15 15.31 6.77
N THR A 153 7.95 15.12 7.82
CA THR A 153 8.33 16.20 8.75
C THR A 153 9.14 17.29 8.04
N VAL A 154 10.10 16.91 7.20
CA VAL A 154 10.90 17.84 6.39
C VAL A 154 10.01 18.59 5.40
N ILE A 155 9.11 17.90 4.69
CA ILE A 155 8.16 18.53 3.77
C ILE A 155 7.26 19.51 4.51
N ALA A 156 6.72 19.13 5.68
CA ALA A 156 5.89 20.01 6.51
C ALA A 156 6.67 21.27 6.97
N TYR A 157 7.94 21.11 7.34
CA TYR A 157 8.81 22.22 7.71
C TYR A 157 9.09 23.17 6.53
N ILE A 158 9.40 22.62 5.34
CA ILE A 158 9.59 23.41 4.10
C ILE A 158 8.31 24.15 3.75
N MET A 159 7.17 23.46 3.80
CA MET A 159 5.85 24.00 3.55
C MET A 159 5.52 25.16 4.50
N LYS A 160 5.79 25.03 5.81
CA LYS A 160 5.63 26.11 6.80
C LYS A 160 6.56 27.29 6.51
N SER A 161 7.81 27.01 6.15
CA SER A 161 8.81 28.03 5.83
C SER A 161 8.43 28.82 4.57
N CYS A 162 7.93 28.15 3.54
CA CYS A 162 7.42 28.77 2.32
C CYS A 162 6.16 29.61 2.60
N HIS A 163 5.22 29.09 3.39
CA HIS A 163 4.01 29.83 3.77
C HIS A 163 4.35 31.11 4.55
N GLN A 164 5.24 31.02 5.54
CA GLN A 164 5.69 32.16 6.32
C GLN A 164 6.43 33.20 5.46
N ARG A 165 7.28 32.76 4.52
CA ARG A 165 7.94 33.67 3.56
C ARG A 165 6.96 34.30 2.58
N GLN A 166 5.92 33.58 2.17
CA GLN A 166 4.88 34.12 1.28
C GLN A 166 4.03 35.17 2.01
N LEU A 167 3.67 34.94 3.27
CA LEU A 167 2.99 35.93 4.12
C LEU A 167 3.84 37.19 4.32
N GLN A 168 5.15 37.02 4.56
CA GLN A 168 6.09 38.14 4.65
C GLN A 168 6.21 38.91 3.33
N ARG A 169 6.17 38.23 2.18
CA ARG A 169 6.20 38.86 0.85
C ARG A 169 4.87 39.50 0.43
N GLN A 170 3.75 39.02 0.94
CA GLN A 170 2.42 39.57 0.65
C GLN A 170 2.06 40.79 1.52
N GLY A 171 2.96 41.25 2.42
CA GLY A 171 2.83 42.56 3.04
C GLY A 171 1.57 42.75 3.89
N ALA A 172 1.15 41.72 4.64
CA ALA A 172 0.15 41.94 5.69
C ALA A 172 0.82 42.66 6.86
N LEU A 173 0.75 44.00 6.85
CA LEU A 173 0.74 44.81 8.07
C LEU A 173 -0.41 44.31 8.96
N PRO A 174 -0.17 43.90 10.22
CA PRO A 174 -1.12 44.16 11.27
C PRO A 174 -0.73 45.52 11.87
N GLN A 175 -1.24 46.61 11.28
CA GLN A 175 -1.34 47.85 12.03
C GLN A 175 -2.83 48.11 12.33
N GLU A 176 -3.06 48.37 13.62
CA GLU A 176 -4.31 48.76 14.28
C GLU A 176 -5.28 47.65 14.72
N SER A 177 -4.95 47.04 15.86
CA SER A 177 -5.83 47.26 17.02
C SER A 177 -5.08 47.10 18.34
N LEU A 178 -4.77 48.26 18.93
CA LEU A 178 -4.51 48.44 20.34
C LEU A 178 -5.74 47.97 21.16
N LYS A 179 -5.85 46.68 21.48
CA LYS A 179 -6.68 46.22 22.62
C LYS A 179 -6.35 44.79 23.06
N ASN A 180 -5.98 44.70 24.34
CA ASN A 180 -5.86 43.53 25.22
C ASN A 180 -4.59 42.65 25.11
N PRO A 181 -3.59 42.87 25.98
CA PRO A 181 -2.54 41.88 26.22
C PRO A 181 -3.14 40.80 27.12
N GLY A 182 -3.41 39.60 26.59
CA GLY A 182 -3.73 38.50 27.49
C GLY A 182 -4.26 37.20 26.94
N ARG A 183 -4.77 37.08 25.70
CA ARG A 183 -5.49 35.84 25.33
C ARG A 183 -5.43 35.31 23.90
N CYS A 184 -4.66 35.86 22.97
CA CYS A 184 -4.77 35.45 21.55
C CYS A 184 -3.45 35.17 20.80
N GLU A 185 -2.41 34.63 21.43
CA GLU A 185 -1.21 34.18 20.70
C GLU A 185 -0.98 32.66 20.67
N VAL A 186 -1.76 31.87 21.44
CA VAL A 186 -1.54 30.41 21.50
C VAL A 186 -2.48 29.62 20.57
N ASP A 187 -3.65 30.15 20.19
CA ASP A 187 -4.63 29.41 19.37
C ASP A 187 -4.49 29.60 17.85
N SER A 188 -3.81 30.64 17.38
CA SER A 188 -3.63 30.86 15.92
C SER A 188 -2.48 30.04 15.29
N LEU A 189 -1.68 29.34 16.11
CA LEU A 189 -0.63 28.43 15.64
C LEU A 189 -1.13 27.00 15.35
N ALA A 190 -2.41 26.70 15.62
CA ALA A 190 -2.96 25.34 15.55
C ALA A 190 -3.74 25.01 14.24
N GLY A 191 -3.86 25.93 13.28
CA GLY A 191 -4.81 25.80 12.17
C GLY A 191 -4.28 25.20 10.86
N TRP A 192 -2.98 25.19 10.61
CA TRP A 192 -2.46 24.80 9.29
C TRP A 192 -2.18 23.30 9.19
N LYS A 193 -3.19 22.52 8.76
CA LYS A 193 -2.98 21.14 8.30
C LYS A 193 -2.57 21.17 6.83
N PRO A 194 -1.31 20.86 6.46
CA PRO A 194 -0.93 20.74 5.05
C PRO A 194 -1.83 19.68 4.40
N SER A 195 -2.49 20.02 3.30
CA SER A 195 -3.36 19.08 2.63
C SER A 195 -2.52 17.89 2.13
N VAL A 196 -3.04 16.67 2.30
CA VAL A 196 -2.37 15.44 1.85
C VAL A 196 -2.05 15.50 0.35
N TYR A 197 -2.90 16.19 -0.42
CA TYR A 197 -2.71 16.41 -1.85
C TYR A 197 -1.46 17.24 -2.18
N TYR A 198 -1.12 18.26 -1.38
CA TYR A 198 0.12 19.02 -1.59
C TYR A 198 1.36 18.18 -1.30
N VAL A 199 1.33 17.39 -0.22
CA VAL A 199 2.44 16.48 0.11
C VAL A 199 2.65 15.45 -1.00
N MET A 200 1.56 14.86 -1.51
CA MET A 200 1.61 13.96 -2.66
C MET A 200 2.20 14.64 -3.89
N LEU A 201 1.75 15.86 -4.21
CA LEU A 201 2.24 16.60 -5.38
C LEU A 201 3.75 16.88 -5.27
N ILE A 202 4.22 17.32 -4.10
CA ILE A 202 5.64 17.56 -3.85
C ILE A 202 6.46 16.28 -4.00
N LEU A 203 6.00 15.16 -3.43
CA LEU A 203 6.67 13.86 -3.57
C LEU A 203 6.70 13.37 -5.02
N CYS A 204 5.60 13.56 -5.75
CA CYS A 204 5.51 13.21 -7.16
C CYS A 204 6.53 14.01 -7.98
N VAL A 205 6.56 15.34 -7.82
CA VAL A 205 7.54 16.20 -8.49
C VAL A 205 8.98 15.81 -8.10
N ALA A 206 9.26 15.57 -6.83
CA ALA A 206 10.58 15.12 -6.38
C ALA A 206 10.99 13.79 -7.03
N SER A 207 10.09 12.79 -7.07
CA SER A 207 10.36 11.50 -7.72
C SER A 207 10.59 11.62 -9.23
N LEU A 208 9.84 12.50 -9.90
CA LEU A 208 10.01 12.78 -11.33
C LEU A 208 11.36 13.47 -11.59
N LEU A 209 11.73 14.46 -10.78
CA LEU A 209 13.02 15.13 -10.90
C LEU A 209 14.19 14.16 -10.70
N ILE A 210 14.14 13.32 -9.66
CA ILE A 210 15.17 12.29 -9.40
C ILE A 210 15.26 11.33 -10.59
N SER A 211 14.12 10.87 -11.11
CA SER A 211 14.07 9.97 -12.28
C SER A 211 14.64 10.64 -13.53
N CYS A 212 14.30 11.89 -13.82
CA CYS A 212 14.84 12.64 -14.95
C CYS A 212 16.36 12.83 -14.85
N CYS A 213 16.88 13.14 -13.66
CA CYS A 213 18.31 13.27 -13.39
C CYS A 213 19.04 11.93 -13.57
N ALA A 214 18.49 10.84 -13.02
CA ALA A 214 19.05 9.50 -13.17
C ALA A 214 19.03 9.05 -14.64
N SER A 215 17.95 9.32 -15.38
CA SER A 215 17.86 8.99 -16.81
C SER A 215 18.88 9.72 -17.67
N ALA A 216 19.16 11.00 -17.38
CA ALA A 216 20.22 11.73 -18.07
C ALA A 216 21.60 11.08 -17.86
N MET A 217 21.87 10.59 -16.63
CA MET A 217 23.08 9.82 -16.34
C MET A 217 23.11 8.48 -17.10
N TYR A 218 22.03 7.68 -17.08
CA TYR A 218 22.02 6.39 -17.78
C TYR A 218 22.12 6.52 -19.31
N THR A 219 21.46 7.53 -19.90
CA THR A 219 21.52 7.77 -21.36
C THR A 219 22.96 8.04 -21.81
N SER A 220 23.72 8.82 -21.04
CA SER A 220 25.10 9.19 -21.38
C SER A 220 26.11 8.07 -21.13
N ILE A 221 25.86 7.19 -20.15
CA ILE A 221 26.83 6.17 -19.72
C ILE A 221 26.52 4.79 -20.30
N GLU A 222 25.26 4.36 -20.27
CA GLU A 222 24.84 3.03 -20.74
C GLU A 222 24.44 3.02 -22.22
N GLY A 223 24.35 4.21 -22.86
CA GLY A 223 23.99 4.34 -24.27
C GLY A 223 22.53 4.00 -24.59
N TRP A 224 21.68 3.87 -23.57
CA TRP A 224 20.25 3.63 -23.74
C TRP A 224 19.52 4.87 -24.27
N SER A 225 18.34 4.68 -24.86
CA SER A 225 17.50 5.83 -25.17
C SER A 225 17.04 6.52 -23.87
N TYR A 226 16.73 7.81 -23.94
CA TYR A 226 16.25 8.55 -22.77
C TYR A 226 14.95 7.96 -22.20
N PHE A 227 14.09 7.44 -23.08
CA PHE A 227 12.86 6.78 -22.70
C PHE A 227 13.13 5.45 -21.98
N ASP A 228 14.02 4.61 -22.52
CA ASP A 228 14.41 3.34 -21.87
C ASP A 228 15.05 3.58 -20.51
N SER A 229 15.84 4.66 -20.39
CA SER A 229 16.43 5.08 -19.12
C SER A 229 15.38 5.53 -18.09
N LEU A 230 14.35 6.28 -18.52
CA LEU A 230 13.21 6.66 -17.67
C LEU A 230 12.37 5.44 -17.26
N TYR A 231 12.11 4.54 -18.21
CA TYR A 231 11.44 3.28 -17.94
C TYR A 231 12.22 2.43 -16.93
N PHE A 232 13.53 2.30 -17.09
CA PHE A 232 14.41 1.65 -16.13
C PHE A 232 14.31 2.30 -14.74
N CYS A 233 14.36 3.63 -14.64
CA CYS A 233 14.21 4.33 -13.36
C CYS A 233 12.88 4.01 -12.69
N PHE A 234 11.77 4.03 -13.46
CA PHE A 234 10.47 3.67 -12.92
C PHE A 234 10.43 2.22 -12.45
N VAL A 235 10.84 1.25 -13.28
CA VAL A 235 10.84 -0.19 -12.98
C VAL A 235 11.72 -0.52 -11.77
N ALA A 236 12.88 0.13 -11.65
CA ALA A 236 13.80 -0.03 -10.53
C ALA A 236 13.27 0.62 -9.25
N PHE A 237 12.83 1.89 -9.30
CA PHE A 237 12.44 2.64 -8.10
C PHE A 237 11.09 2.19 -7.54
N SER A 238 10.18 1.69 -8.39
CA SER A 238 8.91 1.09 -7.97
C SER A 238 9.03 -0.36 -7.53
N THR A 239 10.26 -0.91 -7.49
CA THR A 239 10.57 -2.29 -7.10
C THR A 239 9.80 -3.33 -7.92
N ILE A 240 9.52 -3.06 -9.20
CA ILE A 240 8.96 -4.03 -10.15
C ILE A 240 10.07 -4.96 -10.64
N GLY A 241 11.21 -4.38 -11.07
CA GLY A 241 12.43 -5.10 -11.39
C GLY A 241 12.32 -6.19 -12.47
N PHE A 242 11.85 -5.87 -13.68
CA PHE A 242 11.75 -6.85 -14.76
C PHE A 242 13.11 -7.45 -15.19
N GLY A 243 14.20 -6.69 -15.08
CA GLY A 243 15.55 -7.15 -15.40
C GLY A 243 15.91 -7.14 -16.89
N ASP A 244 15.01 -6.62 -17.73
CA ASP A 244 15.24 -6.33 -19.14
C ASP A 244 16.35 -5.30 -19.36
N LEU A 245 16.39 -4.27 -18.50
CA LEU A 245 17.46 -3.28 -18.42
C LEU A 245 18.09 -3.31 -17.03
N VAL A 246 19.42 -3.38 -16.97
CA VAL A 246 20.17 -3.40 -15.72
C VAL A 246 21.45 -2.58 -15.85
N SER A 247 21.63 -1.65 -14.92
CA SER A 247 22.82 -0.79 -14.88
C SER A 247 24.06 -1.51 -14.34
N SER A 248 25.24 -0.99 -14.68
CA SER A 248 26.55 -1.46 -14.18
C SER A 248 26.92 -2.92 -14.56
N GLN A 249 26.42 -3.42 -15.68
CA GLN A 249 26.73 -4.77 -16.20
C GLN A 249 27.94 -4.80 -17.15
N ASN A 250 28.34 -3.66 -17.71
CA ASN A 250 29.44 -3.63 -18.67
C ASN A 250 30.80 -3.80 -17.98
N ALA A 251 31.72 -4.51 -18.65
CA ALA A 251 33.04 -4.84 -18.09
C ALA A 251 33.93 -3.60 -17.89
N GLN A 252 33.75 -2.56 -18.69
CA GLN A 252 34.61 -1.38 -18.70
C GLN A 252 33.77 -0.10 -18.75
N TYR A 253 33.94 0.76 -17.74
CA TYR A 253 33.39 2.11 -17.67
C TYR A 253 34.55 3.06 -17.37
N ASP A 254 34.61 4.22 -18.03
CA ASP A 254 35.72 5.19 -17.88
C ASP A 254 35.89 5.69 -16.43
N SER A 255 34.81 5.76 -15.65
CA SER A 255 34.81 6.20 -14.24
C SER A 255 34.04 5.21 -13.34
N GLN A 256 34.51 3.97 -13.30
CA GLN A 256 33.81 2.84 -12.71
C GLN A 256 33.38 3.04 -11.24
N GLY A 257 34.21 3.68 -10.40
CA GLY A 257 33.89 3.90 -8.98
C GLY A 257 32.81 4.97 -8.76
N LEU A 258 32.95 6.13 -9.41
CA LEU A 258 32.03 7.26 -9.26
C LEU A 258 30.63 6.90 -9.79
N TYR A 259 30.57 6.26 -10.96
CA TYR A 259 29.33 5.80 -11.54
C TYR A 259 28.59 4.81 -10.64
N ARG A 260 29.29 3.82 -10.08
CA ARG A 260 28.68 2.84 -9.17
C ARG A 260 28.11 3.46 -7.91
N PHE A 261 28.85 4.39 -7.32
CA PHE A 261 28.38 5.14 -6.16
C PHE A 261 27.16 6.01 -6.50
N ALA A 262 27.20 6.73 -7.62
CA ALA A 262 26.08 7.53 -8.10
C ALA A 262 24.85 6.66 -8.41
N ASN A 263 25.01 5.52 -9.08
CA ASN A 263 23.97 4.54 -9.35
C ASN A 263 23.33 4.03 -8.06
N PHE A 264 24.14 3.65 -7.07
CA PHE A 264 23.64 3.24 -5.75
C PHE A 264 22.84 4.36 -5.07
N MET A 265 23.33 5.60 -5.09
CA MET A 265 22.64 6.75 -4.49
C MET A 265 21.33 7.08 -5.21
N PHE A 266 21.30 7.01 -6.54
CA PHE A 266 20.08 7.24 -7.32
C PHE A 266 19.03 6.16 -7.07
N ILE A 267 19.43 4.88 -7.04
CA ILE A 267 18.51 3.77 -6.72
C ILE A 267 17.98 3.92 -5.29
N LEU A 268 18.85 4.18 -4.31
CA LEU A 268 18.44 4.36 -2.92
C LEU A 268 17.46 5.54 -2.76
N MET A 269 17.80 6.71 -3.31
CA MET A 269 16.95 7.89 -3.23
C MET A 269 15.63 7.69 -4.00
N GLY A 270 15.69 7.10 -5.19
CA GLY A 270 14.54 6.83 -6.04
C GLY A 270 13.55 5.88 -5.37
N VAL A 271 14.02 4.75 -4.84
CA VAL A 271 13.17 3.78 -4.13
C VAL A 271 12.56 4.42 -2.88
N CYS A 272 13.35 5.16 -2.09
CA CYS A 272 12.85 5.88 -0.91
C CYS A 272 11.71 6.87 -1.26
N CYS A 273 11.87 7.64 -2.34
CA CYS A 273 10.87 8.61 -2.78
C CYS A 273 9.61 7.93 -3.34
N ILE A 274 9.75 6.90 -4.18
CA ILE A 274 8.60 6.18 -4.74
C ILE A 274 7.86 5.40 -3.66
N TYR A 275 8.55 4.74 -2.73
CA TYR A 275 7.92 4.11 -1.57
C TYR A 275 7.07 5.11 -0.77
N SER A 276 7.61 6.30 -0.53
CA SER A 276 6.91 7.36 0.17
C SER A 276 5.67 7.84 -0.60
N LEU A 277 5.81 7.99 -1.92
CA LEU A 277 4.70 8.35 -2.81
C LEU A 277 3.60 7.29 -2.80
N PHE A 278 3.93 6.00 -2.91
CA PHE A 278 2.96 4.90 -2.85
C PHE A 278 2.23 4.85 -1.51
N ASN A 279 2.93 5.08 -0.40
CA ASN A 279 2.28 5.16 0.91
C ASN A 279 1.26 6.30 0.98
N VAL A 280 1.60 7.49 0.48
CA VAL A 280 0.66 8.63 0.45
C VAL A 280 -0.51 8.35 -0.50
N ILE A 281 -0.27 7.77 -1.67
CA ILE A 281 -1.32 7.34 -2.61
C ILE A 281 -2.25 6.31 -1.95
N SER A 282 -1.73 5.38 -1.15
CA SER A 282 -2.55 4.39 -0.44
C SER A 282 -3.57 5.04 0.50
N ILE A 283 -3.21 6.17 1.12
CA ILE A 283 -4.13 6.95 1.97
C ILE A 283 -5.26 7.54 1.13
N LEU A 284 -4.94 8.06 -0.06
CA LEU A 284 -5.95 8.59 -0.99
C LEU A 284 -6.87 7.50 -1.53
N ILE A 285 -6.33 6.32 -1.84
CA ILE A 285 -7.14 5.16 -2.26
C ILE A 285 -8.12 4.78 -1.13
N LYS A 286 -7.66 4.74 0.13
CA LYS A 286 -8.55 4.50 1.28
C LYS A 286 -9.66 5.56 1.37
N GLN A 287 -9.31 6.84 1.19
CA GLN A 287 -10.29 7.93 1.23
C GLN A 287 -11.30 7.85 0.10
N SER A 288 -10.87 7.49 -1.13
CA SER A 288 -11.76 7.37 -2.28
C SER A 288 -12.70 6.17 -2.15
N VAL A 289 -12.23 5.02 -1.68
CA VAL A 289 -13.08 3.85 -1.40
C VAL A 289 -14.15 4.18 -0.36
N ASN A 290 -13.78 4.84 0.74
CA ASN A 290 -14.74 5.26 1.77
C ASN A 290 -15.77 6.27 1.23
N TRP A 291 -15.35 7.18 0.36
CA TRP A 291 -16.26 8.12 -0.30
C TRP A 291 -17.25 7.40 -1.24
N ILE A 292 -16.78 6.42 -2.01
CA ILE A 292 -17.63 5.59 -2.90
C ILE A 292 -18.68 4.84 -2.07
N LEU A 293 -18.27 4.20 -0.97
CA LEU A 293 -19.16 3.41 -0.12
C LEU A 293 -20.29 4.28 0.49
N ARG A 294 -19.94 5.45 1.03
CA ARG A 294 -20.93 6.41 1.54
C ARG A 294 -21.91 6.89 0.47
N LYS A 295 -21.44 7.05 -0.78
CA LYS A 295 -22.28 7.45 -1.91
C LYS A 295 -23.24 6.34 -2.32
N LEU A 296 -22.83 5.07 -2.23
CA LEU A 296 -23.67 3.90 -2.48
C LEU A 296 -24.76 3.74 -1.40
N GLU A 297 -24.41 3.94 -0.12
CA GLU A 297 -25.37 3.89 1.00
C GLU A 297 -26.39 5.05 0.95
N GLY A 298 -25.93 6.28 0.68
CA GLY A 298 -26.81 7.44 0.54
C GLY A 298 -27.80 7.35 -0.64
N GLY A 299 -27.46 6.55 -1.66
CA GLY A 299 -28.37 6.20 -2.76
C GLY A 299 -29.55 5.33 -2.33
N CYS A 300 -29.30 4.34 -1.47
CA CYS A 300 -30.33 3.42 -0.98
C CYS A 300 -31.35 4.10 -0.05
N CYS A 301 -30.92 5.01 0.83
CA CYS A 301 -31.81 5.75 1.74
C CYS A 301 -32.73 6.75 1.02
N ARG A 302 -32.25 7.41 -0.06
CA ARG A 302 -33.08 8.35 -0.85
C ARG A 302 -34.25 7.65 -1.56
N GLN A 303 -34.06 6.38 -1.93
CA GLN A 303 -35.07 5.58 -2.62
C GLN A 303 -36.15 5.05 -1.66
N CYS A 304 -35.79 4.72 -0.41
CA CYS A 304 -36.74 4.40 0.66
C CYS A 304 -37.55 5.64 1.11
N GLN A 305 -36.91 6.81 1.25
CA GLN A 305 -37.57 8.04 1.68
C GLN A 305 -38.59 8.55 0.63
N ARG A 306 -38.32 8.36 -0.68
CA ARG A 306 -39.30 8.67 -1.75
C ARG A 306 -40.55 7.78 -1.72
N ARG A 307 -40.43 6.49 -1.35
CA ARG A 307 -41.60 5.61 -1.20
C ARG A 307 -42.46 5.99 0.01
N LEU A 308 -41.83 6.34 1.14
CA LEU A 308 -42.53 6.84 2.33
C LEU A 308 -43.25 8.19 2.09
N LEU A 309 -42.62 9.13 1.38
CA LEU A 309 -43.23 10.42 1.05
C LEU A 309 -44.39 10.30 0.05
N ARG A 310 -44.37 9.31 -0.86
CA ARG A 310 -45.51 9.02 -1.74
C ARG A 310 -46.70 8.42 -1.01
N SER A 311 -46.46 7.64 0.05
CA SER A 311 -47.52 7.07 0.90
C SER A 311 -48.16 8.10 1.83
N ARG A 312 -47.44 9.16 2.22
CA ARG A 312 -47.95 10.21 3.13
C ARG A 312 -48.81 11.28 2.45
N ARG A 313 -48.88 11.30 1.12
CA ARG A 313 -49.71 12.28 0.38
C ARG A 313 -51.20 11.95 0.32
N ASN A 314 -51.62 10.79 0.86
CA ASN A 314 -53.01 10.33 0.83
C ASN A 314 -53.74 10.37 2.19
N VAL A 315 -53.26 11.16 3.16
CA VAL A 315 -53.96 11.32 4.45
C VAL A 315 -54.23 12.80 4.71
N ILE A 316 -55.47 13.21 4.45
CA ILE A 316 -56.05 14.49 4.88
C ILE A 316 -56.56 14.27 6.31
N MET A 317 -56.12 15.10 7.26
CA MET A 317 -56.79 15.27 8.57
C MET A 317 -56.80 16.77 8.94
N PRO A 318 -57.90 17.30 9.51
CA PRO A 318 -58.10 18.73 9.74
C PRO A 318 -57.83 19.18 11.21
N GLY A 319 -57.48 20.47 11.39
CA GLY A 319 -58.08 21.36 12.40
C GLY A 319 -57.47 21.49 13.82
N ASN A 320 -57.25 22.78 14.19
CA ASN A 320 -57.31 23.45 15.51
C ASN A 320 -56.25 23.28 16.61
N ASP A 321 -55.51 24.37 16.89
CA ASP A 321 -55.81 25.44 17.89
C ASP A 321 -54.63 25.89 18.78
N GLN A 322 -54.55 27.21 18.93
CA GLN A 322 -53.68 28.00 19.82
C GLN A 322 -54.19 27.98 21.27
N ASN A 323 -53.29 27.90 22.28
CA ASN A 323 -53.25 28.85 23.41
C ASN A 323 -52.14 28.59 24.46
N GLN A 324 -51.28 29.62 24.60
CA GLN A 324 -50.83 30.37 25.78
C GLN A 324 -50.88 29.83 27.25
N CYS A 325 -49.77 30.15 27.97
CA CYS A 325 -49.61 30.53 29.40
C CYS A 325 -49.61 29.45 30.51
N ASN A 326 -48.49 29.27 31.25
CA ASN A 326 -48.08 30.07 32.42
C ASN A 326 -46.89 29.49 33.21
N ILE A 327 -46.26 30.38 33.96
CA ILE A 327 -45.03 30.29 34.77
C ILE A 327 -45.28 29.55 36.09
N SER A 328 -44.34 28.69 36.51
CA SER A 328 -44.04 28.46 37.93
C SER A 328 -42.55 28.15 38.12
N ILE A 329 -41.91 28.99 38.91
CA ILE A 329 -40.51 28.90 39.38
C ILE A 329 -40.48 27.93 40.56
N ASP A 330 -39.58 26.94 40.55
CA ASP A 330 -38.80 26.61 41.76
C ASP A 330 -37.54 25.75 41.48
N THR A 331 -36.42 26.36 41.85
CA THR A 331 -35.18 25.87 42.49
C THR A 331 -34.34 24.70 41.94
N ASP A 332 -33.13 25.10 41.53
CA ASP A 332 -31.79 24.53 41.75
C ASP A 332 -31.48 23.06 41.42
N GLY A 333 -30.75 22.90 40.31
CA GLY A 333 -29.95 21.71 40.00
C GLY A 333 -29.19 21.88 38.69
N VAL A 334 -27.95 22.39 38.79
CA VAL A 334 -26.81 22.26 37.85
C VAL A 334 -27.15 22.18 36.35
N MET A 335 -26.94 23.30 35.66
CA MET A 335 -26.81 23.40 34.21
C MET A 335 -25.68 22.53 33.69
N ASP A 336 -25.99 21.60 32.78
CA ASP A 336 -25.22 21.43 31.54
C ASP A 336 -26.20 21.22 30.37
N SER A 337 -26.28 22.26 29.55
CA SER A 337 -27.11 22.34 28.35
C SER A 337 -26.52 21.50 27.22
N ASP A 338 -27.14 20.36 26.90
CA ASP A 338 -26.99 19.71 25.59
C ASP A 338 -27.78 20.50 24.55
N THR A 339 -27.22 21.64 24.16
CA THR A 339 -27.53 22.32 22.89
C THR A 339 -26.25 22.49 22.10
N ASP A 340 -25.98 21.55 21.21
CA ASP A 340 -25.33 21.82 19.92
C ASP A 340 -25.58 20.59 19.04
N GLY A 341 -26.40 20.68 17.99
CA GLY A 341 -26.05 21.51 16.84
C GLY A 341 -25.25 20.64 15.88
N ARG A 342 -25.91 20.16 14.82
CA ARG A 342 -25.33 19.44 13.67
C ARG A 342 -23.82 19.72 13.45
N ARG A 343 -22.94 18.85 13.94
CA ARG A 343 -21.53 18.83 13.52
C ARG A 343 -21.33 17.81 12.40
N LEU A 344 -21.59 18.28 11.19
CA LEU A 344 -20.86 17.83 10.01
C LEU A 344 -19.40 18.27 10.16
N SER A 345 -18.49 17.35 10.47
CA SER A 345 -17.11 17.39 9.99
C SER A 345 -16.43 16.08 10.34
N GLY A 346 -15.75 15.48 9.36
CA GLY A 346 -15.07 14.20 9.54
C GLY A 346 -13.96 14.30 10.58
N GLU A 347 -14.01 13.42 11.57
CA GLU A 347 -12.82 13.04 12.32
C GLU A 347 -11.85 12.35 11.37
N MET A 348 -10.89 13.13 10.87
CA MET A 348 -9.62 12.58 10.43
C MET A 348 -8.93 12.06 11.70
N ILE A 349 -8.83 10.75 11.81
CA ILE A 349 -7.99 10.05 12.78
C ILE A 349 -6.64 10.78 12.82
N SER A 350 -6.33 11.41 13.94
CA SER A 350 -5.04 12.06 14.14
C SER A 350 -3.95 11.00 13.95
N MET A 351 -2.79 11.34 13.39
CA MET A 351 -1.67 10.39 13.30
C MET A 351 -1.30 9.84 14.69
N LYS A 352 -1.62 10.60 15.75
CA LYS A 352 -1.52 10.18 17.15
C LYS A 352 -2.54 9.09 17.52
N ASP A 353 -3.76 9.14 16.99
CA ASP A 353 -4.83 8.15 17.20
C ASP A 353 -4.58 6.89 16.35
N PHE A 354 -4.01 7.02 15.15
CA PHE A 354 -3.60 5.88 14.32
C PHE A 354 -2.40 5.14 14.93
N LEU A 355 -1.40 5.87 15.43
CA LEU A 355 -0.28 5.28 16.17
C LEU A 355 -0.70 4.74 17.54
N ALA A 356 -1.67 5.38 18.22
CA ALA A 356 -2.25 4.84 19.45
C ALA A 356 -3.05 3.57 19.17
N ALA A 357 -3.84 3.49 18.10
CA ALA A 357 -4.58 2.29 17.71
C ALA A 357 -3.64 1.12 17.37
N ASN A 358 -2.52 1.38 16.69
CA ASN A 358 -1.49 0.37 16.44
C ASN A 358 -0.74 -0.01 17.72
N LYS A 359 -0.40 0.93 18.60
CA LYS A 359 0.20 0.60 19.91
C LYS A 359 -0.75 -0.20 20.80
N VAL A 360 -2.04 0.12 20.79
CA VAL A 360 -3.07 -0.60 21.55
C VAL A 360 -3.29 -1.98 20.96
N SER A 361 -3.38 -2.13 19.63
CA SER A 361 -3.46 -3.46 18.99
C SER A 361 -2.22 -4.30 19.27
N LEU A 362 -1.03 -3.71 19.22
CA LEU A 362 0.24 -4.40 19.46
C LEU A 362 0.42 -4.74 20.95
N ALA A 363 -0.05 -3.89 21.86
CA ALA A 363 -0.11 -4.18 23.29
C ALA A 363 -1.16 -5.26 23.62
N ILE A 364 -2.31 -5.28 22.94
CA ILE A 364 -3.31 -6.34 23.08
C ILE A 364 -2.78 -7.66 22.52
N LEU A 365 -2.08 -7.64 21.38
CA LEU A 365 -1.45 -8.82 20.80
C LEU A 365 -0.29 -9.33 21.66
N GLN A 366 0.56 -8.44 22.19
CA GLN A 366 1.62 -8.81 23.14
C GLN A 366 1.05 -9.32 24.46
N LYS A 367 -0.08 -8.77 24.92
CA LYS A 367 -0.78 -9.23 26.11
C LYS A 367 -1.45 -10.58 25.89
N GLN A 368 -2.09 -10.79 24.75
CA GLN A 368 -2.64 -12.11 24.39
C GLN A 368 -1.54 -13.15 24.23
N LEU A 369 -0.41 -12.79 23.59
CA LEU A 369 0.74 -13.69 23.47
C LEU A 369 1.42 -13.94 24.82
N SER A 370 1.50 -12.96 25.73
CA SER A 370 2.07 -13.17 27.06
C SER A 370 1.14 -13.98 27.96
N GLU A 371 -0.17 -13.79 27.86
CA GLU A 371 -1.18 -14.59 28.57
C GLU A 371 -1.23 -16.03 28.02
N THR A 372 -1.03 -16.21 26.72
CA THR A 372 -0.94 -17.55 26.09
C THR A 372 0.40 -18.24 26.39
N ALA A 373 1.50 -17.50 26.51
CA ALA A 373 2.83 -18.05 26.81
C ALA A 373 3.05 -18.35 28.30
N ASN A 374 2.41 -17.60 29.21
CA ASN A 374 2.57 -17.79 30.66
C ASN A 374 1.52 -18.73 31.29
N GLY A 375 0.66 -19.37 30.49
CA GLY A 375 -0.18 -20.48 30.97
C GLY A 375 -1.10 -20.14 32.15
N CYS A 376 -1.56 -18.89 32.29
CA CYS A 376 -2.54 -18.54 33.31
C CYS A 376 -3.97 -18.79 32.79
N PRO A 377 -4.79 -19.60 33.47
CA PRO A 377 -6.16 -19.86 33.05
C PRO A 377 -7.06 -18.63 33.28
N PRO A 378 -8.21 -18.53 32.60
CA PRO A 378 -9.11 -17.40 32.74
C PRO A 378 -9.74 -17.38 34.14
N GLN A 379 -9.65 -16.27 34.87
CA GLN A 379 -10.57 -16.02 35.97
C GLN A 379 -11.96 -15.66 35.41
N ALA A 380 -12.82 -16.68 35.31
CA ALA A 380 -14.26 -16.52 35.37
C ALA A 380 -14.76 -17.34 36.56
N SER A 381 -15.01 -16.66 37.69
CA SER A 381 -15.75 -17.19 38.82
C SER A 381 -17.24 -17.05 38.53
N VAL A 382 -17.91 -18.08 38.01
CA VAL A 382 -19.35 -18.22 38.19
C VAL A 382 -19.74 -19.70 38.32
N LEU A 383 -20.43 -19.96 39.43
CA LEU A 383 -21.33 -21.07 39.78
C LEU A 383 -20.78 -22.44 40.21
N SER A 384 -21.34 -22.82 41.35
CA SER A 384 -21.48 -24.14 41.94
C SER A 384 -21.73 -25.28 40.96
N GLN A 385 -20.92 -26.32 41.18
CA GLN A 385 -21.31 -27.73 41.28
C GLN A 385 -21.39 -28.57 39.99
N ASP A 386 -20.39 -29.44 39.90
CA ASP A 386 -20.37 -30.82 39.40
C ASP A 386 -20.64 -31.14 37.92
N ASN A 387 -19.53 -31.56 37.29
CA ASN A 387 -19.31 -32.70 36.39
C ASN A 387 -19.88 -32.75 34.94
N GLU A 388 -18.96 -33.24 34.10
CA GLU A 388 -19.07 -33.85 32.77
C GLU A 388 -19.13 -32.95 31.52
N PHE A 389 -17.94 -32.84 30.91
CA PHE A 389 -17.61 -32.31 29.58
C PHE A 389 -17.75 -33.38 28.50
N SER A 390 -18.38 -33.04 27.37
CA SER A 390 -17.94 -33.23 25.96
C SER A 390 -19.12 -32.86 25.06
N ASP A 391 -19.02 -32.11 23.95
CA ASP A 391 -17.96 -32.07 22.97
C ASP A 391 -18.15 -30.82 22.07
N GLY A 392 -17.06 -30.10 21.76
CA GLY A 392 -17.06 -28.86 20.99
C GLY A 392 -16.18 -28.99 19.74
N VAL A 393 -16.83 -29.11 18.59
CA VAL A 393 -16.23 -29.38 17.27
C VAL A 393 -15.50 -28.16 16.71
N GLY A 394 -14.20 -28.30 16.45
CA GLY A 394 -13.38 -27.38 15.66
C GLY A 394 -12.35 -28.15 14.81
N ALA A 395 -12.02 -27.64 13.63
CA ALA A 395 -11.31 -28.34 12.54
C ALA A 395 -9.86 -28.83 12.84
N PHE A 396 -9.34 -28.64 14.05
CA PHE A 396 -8.10 -29.25 14.55
C PHE A 396 -8.34 -30.52 15.41
N ALA A 397 -9.58 -30.81 15.81
CA ALA A 397 -9.96 -32.03 16.54
C ALA A 397 -9.98 -33.28 15.65
N ILE A 398 -9.96 -33.13 14.33
CA ILE A 398 -10.09 -34.26 13.38
C ILE A 398 -8.77 -35.03 13.20
N MET A 399 -7.61 -34.43 13.53
CA MET A 399 -6.32 -35.13 13.40
C MET A 399 -5.90 -35.92 14.64
N ASN A 400 -6.42 -35.57 15.82
CA ASN A 400 -6.06 -36.25 17.07
C ASN A 400 -6.89 -37.53 17.32
N ASN A 401 -8.12 -37.60 16.79
CA ASN A 401 -8.97 -38.81 16.90
C ASN A 401 -8.56 -39.95 15.95
N ARG A 402 -7.76 -39.69 14.91
CA ARG A 402 -7.30 -40.73 13.97
C ARG A 402 -6.01 -41.45 14.40
N LEU A 403 -5.27 -40.92 15.37
CA LEU A 403 -4.05 -41.56 15.90
C LEU A 403 -4.31 -42.39 17.17
N ALA A 404 -5.46 -42.21 17.82
CA ALA A 404 -5.89 -43.03 18.96
C ALA A 404 -6.63 -44.31 18.54
N GLU A 405 -7.23 -44.36 17.34
CA GLU A 405 -7.96 -45.54 16.84
C GLU A 405 -7.07 -46.67 16.29
N THR A 406 -5.75 -46.47 16.13
CA THR A 406 -4.83 -47.51 15.61
C THR A 406 -3.86 -48.09 16.64
N SER A 407 -3.97 -47.73 17.92
CA SER A 407 -3.12 -48.26 19.00
C SER A 407 -3.87 -49.06 20.07
N GLY A 408 -5.17 -49.32 19.87
CA GLY A 408 -6.03 -50.03 20.82
C GLY A 408 -6.36 -51.49 20.50
N ASP A 409 -5.86 -52.05 19.40
CA ASP A 409 -5.98 -53.49 19.10
C ASP A 409 -4.59 -54.13 19.02
N ARG A 410 -4.03 -54.45 20.19
CA ARG A 410 -3.20 -55.64 20.46
C ARG A 410 -2.82 -55.78 21.93
#